data_AF-A0A6H0WPT3-F1
#
_entry.id   AF-A0A6H0WPT3-F1
#
_cell.length_a   1.000
_cell.length_b   1.000
_cell.length_c   1.000
_cell.angle_alpha   90.00
_cell.angle_beta   90.00
_cell.angle_gamma   90.00
#
_symmetry.space_group_name_H-M   'P 1'
#
loop_
_entity.id
_entity.type
_entity.pdbx_description
1 polymer ?
#
loop_
_entity_poly.entity_id
_entity_poly.type
_entity_poly.pdbx_seq_one_letter_code
_entity_poly.pdbx_strand_id
1 'polypeptide(L)'
;MILLGSKGVIALLLAAVCIVVSGCQQQKEETPFYYGTWDEGLAPGPTYGVKSATVTFTKDEVAETEVIEGRGEVQLPFMAYKVISQDADGSIEIQYLGPYYSVKSKLKRGENGTLIWEQNGQTKTMTRIKPSTTGKEEKDEKQKS
;
A
#
# COMPACT_ATOMS: atom_id res chain seq x y z
N MET A 1 46.88 27.37 24.46
CA MET A 1 47.55 26.33 23.63
C MET A 1 47.18 24.98 24.23
N ILE A 2 46.08 24.38 23.78
CA ILE A 2 45.57 23.12 24.33
C ILE A 2 46.36 22.01 23.63
N LEU A 3 47.22 21.32 24.38
CA LEU A 3 47.89 20.10 23.93
C LEU A 3 46.83 19.00 23.78
N LEU A 4 46.25 18.93 22.59
CA LEU A 4 45.37 17.83 22.20
C LEU A 4 46.26 16.64 21.84
N GLY A 5 46.54 15.80 22.83
CA GLY A 5 47.32 14.58 22.63
C GLY A 5 46.67 13.68 21.57
N SER A 6 47.49 13.03 20.74
CA SER A 6 47.07 12.27 19.56
C SER A 6 45.99 11.21 19.82
N LYS A 7 45.82 10.76 21.07
CA LYS A 7 44.79 9.80 21.49
C LYS A 7 43.38 10.43 21.63
N GLY A 8 43.29 11.71 21.98
CA GLY A 8 42.00 12.43 22.13
C GLY A 8 41.36 12.78 20.79
N VAL A 9 42.17 13.05 19.77
CA VAL A 9 41.70 13.34 18.40
C VAL A 9 41.12 12.09 17.73
N ILE A 10 41.74 10.93 17.97
CA ILE A 10 41.28 9.64 17.41
C ILE A 10 39.93 9.23 18.02
N ALA A 11 39.72 9.44 19.32
CA ALA A 11 38.44 9.15 19.98
C ALA A 11 37.27 10.01 19.44
N LEU A 12 37.53 11.29 19.15
CA LEU A 12 36.54 12.20 18.54
C LEU A 12 36.21 11.82 17.09
N LEU A 13 37.21 11.41 16.30
CA LEU A 13 37.00 10.93 14.92
C LEU A 13 36.20 9.62 14.87
N LEU A 14 36.44 8.69 15.78
CA LEU A 14 35.68 7.42 15.86
C LEU A 14 34.22 7.65 16.26
N ALA A 15 33.94 8.57 17.19
CA ALA A 15 32.57 8.90 17.58
C ALA A 15 31.77 9.54 16.43
N ALA A 16 32.41 10.35 15.59
CA ALA A 16 31.77 10.94 14.41
C ALA A 16 31.44 9.88 13.35
N VAL A 17 32.31 8.88 13.13
CA VAL A 17 32.08 7.79 12.15
C VAL A 17 30.93 6.87 12.58
N CYS A 18 30.77 6.58 13.87
CA CYS A 18 29.66 5.75 14.35
C CYS A 18 28.27 6.39 14.11
N ILE A 19 28.17 7.71 14.09
CA ILE A 19 26.89 8.42 13.88
C ILE A 19 26.46 8.37 12.39
N VAL A 20 27.41 8.30 11.45
CA VAL A 20 27.10 8.30 10.01
C VAL A 20 26.64 6.93 9.50
N VAL A 21 26.98 5.84 10.20
CA VAL A 21 26.71 4.46 9.74
C VAL A 21 25.36 3.92 10.23
N SER A 22 24.70 4.57 11.19
CA SER A 22 23.38 4.13 11.66
C SER A 22 22.21 4.69 10.86
N GLY A 23 22.48 5.32 9.71
CA GLY A 23 21.44 5.67 8.75
C GLY A 23 20.90 4.41 8.10
N CYS A 24 19.78 3.90 8.60
CA CYS A 24 18.91 3.04 7.81
C CYS A 24 18.55 3.87 6.57
N GLN A 25 19.28 3.69 5.47
CA GLN A 25 18.94 4.33 4.21
C GLN A 25 17.53 3.84 3.89
N GLN A 26 16.56 4.72 4.06
CA GLN A 26 15.18 4.45 3.71
C GLN A 26 15.17 4.25 2.20
N GLN A 27 15.28 2.98 1.80
CA GLN A 27 15.31 2.58 0.41
C GLN A 27 14.05 3.15 -0.22
N LYS A 28 14.25 4.11 -1.13
CA LYS A 28 13.16 4.73 -1.86
C LYS A 28 12.58 3.62 -2.73
N GLU A 29 11.47 3.01 -2.29
CA GLU A 29 10.80 1.99 -3.09
C GLU A 29 10.49 2.59 -4.45
N GLU A 30 10.94 1.94 -5.53
CA GLU A 30 10.63 2.36 -6.91
C GLU A 30 9.12 2.30 -7.18
N THR A 31 8.43 1.42 -6.45
CA THR A 31 6.99 1.21 -6.53
C THR A 31 6.36 1.51 -5.18
N PRO A 32 5.31 2.34 -5.09
CA PRO A 32 4.64 2.63 -3.83
C PRO A 32 4.15 1.36 -3.11
N PHE A 33 4.33 1.32 -1.78
CA PHE A 33 4.02 0.14 -0.94
C PHE A 33 2.61 -0.40 -1.09
N TYR A 34 1.66 0.44 -1.51
CA TYR A 34 0.25 0.11 -1.61
C TYR A 34 -0.14 -0.42 -3.00
N TYR A 35 0.72 -0.33 -4.03
CA TYR A 35 0.43 -0.86 -5.36
C TYR A 35 0.40 -2.38 -5.38
N GLY A 36 -0.46 -2.93 -6.23
CA GLY A 36 -0.68 -4.37 -6.41
C GLY A 36 -2.03 -4.83 -5.89
N THR A 37 -2.23 -6.15 -5.91
CA THR A 37 -3.48 -6.79 -5.52
C THR A 37 -3.43 -7.27 -4.07
N TRP A 38 -4.51 -7.01 -3.35
CA TRP A 38 -4.66 -7.30 -1.93
C TRP A 38 -5.93 -8.09 -1.68
N ASP A 39 -5.85 -9.12 -0.87
CA ASP A 39 -7.00 -9.83 -0.31
C ASP A 39 -7.58 -9.02 0.85
N GLU A 40 -8.88 -8.74 0.80
CA GLU A 40 -9.57 -7.99 1.85
C GLU A 40 -9.77 -8.80 3.14
N GLY A 41 -9.56 -10.12 3.10
CA GLY A 41 -9.66 -10.97 4.28
C GLY A 41 -11.08 -11.04 4.84
N LEU A 42 -12.09 -10.80 4.00
CA LEU A 42 -13.49 -10.91 4.40
C LEU A 42 -13.79 -12.34 4.87
N ALA A 43 -14.31 -12.48 6.08
CA ALA A 43 -15.00 -13.69 6.46
C ALA A 43 -16.24 -13.82 5.56
N PRO A 44 -16.51 -14.98 4.94
CA PRO A 44 -17.68 -15.17 4.09
C PRO A 44 -18.93 -14.80 4.89
N GLY A 45 -19.60 -13.73 4.45
CA GLY A 45 -20.73 -13.13 5.13
C GLY A 45 -22.01 -13.23 4.29
N PRO A 46 -23.19 -13.04 4.89
CA PRO A 46 -24.48 -13.21 4.21
C PRO A 46 -24.80 -12.13 3.18
N THR A 47 -23.99 -11.07 3.09
CA THR A 47 -24.26 -9.91 2.23
C THR A 47 -24.01 -10.29 0.77
N TYR A 48 -25.09 -10.55 0.03
CA TYR A 48 -25.11 -10.89 -1.40
C TYR A 48 -24.32 -12.13 -1.82
N GLY A 49 -23.89 -12.98 -0.88
CA GLY A 49 -23.16 -14.22 -1.19
C GLY A 49 -21.69 -13.99 -1.59
N VAL A 50 -21.08 -12.87 -1.19
CA VAL A 50 -19.65 -12.61 -1.42
C VAL A 50 -18.82 -13.59 -0.58
N LYS A 51 -18.00 -14.40 -1.26
CA LYS A 51 -17.11 -15.41 -0.67
C LYS A 51 -15.72 -14.86 -0.38
N SER A 52 -15.24 -13.97 -1.23
CA SER A 52 -13.94 -13.28 -1.10
C SER A 52 -13.97 -11.98 -1.87
N ALA A 53 -13.13 -11.02 -1.49
CA ALA A 53 -12.95 -9.77 -2.21
C ALA A 53 -11.47 -9.43 -2.29
N THR A 54 -11.07 -8.88 -3.43
CA THR A 54 -9.71 -8.39 -3.65
C THR A 54 -9.77 -6.97 -4.17
N VAL A 55 -8.72 -6.20 -3.88
CA VAL A 55 -8.56 -4.84 -4.37
C VAL A 55 -7.19 -4.68 -5.01
N THR A 56 -7.16 -4.10 -6.21
CA THR A 56 -5.94 -3.81 -6.95
C THR A 56 -5.73 -2.31 -7.02
N PHE A 57 -4.64 -1.83 -6.42
CA PHE A 57 -4.21 -0.44 -6.53
C PHE A 57 -3.20 -0.30 -7.67
N THR A 58 -3.55 0.53 -8.64
CA THR A 58 -2.65 0.95 -9.72
C THR A 58 -2.25 2.40 -9.54
N LYS A 59 -1.60 2.99 -10.54
CA LYS A 59 -1.14 4.38 -10.47
C LYS A 59 -2.26 5.39 -10.28
N ASP A 60 -3.33 5.22 -11.05
CA ASP A 60 -4.39 6.23 -11.15
C ASP A 60 -5.75 5.67 -10.70
N GLU A 61 -5.88 4.34 -10.56
CA GLU A 61 -7.15 3.66 -10.36
C GLU A 61 -7.08 2.56 -9.29
N VAL A 62 -8.22 2.34 -8.64
CA VAL A 62 -8.50 1.21 -7.76
C VAL A 62 -9.54 0.31 -8.43
N ALA A 63 -9.26 -0.99 -8.48
CA ALA A 63 -10.17 -2.01 -9.00
C ALA A 63 -10.54 -2.98 -7.88
N GLU A 64 -11.82 -3.08 -7.53
CA GLU A 64 -12.33 -4.06 -6.58
C GLU A 64 -12.95 -5.24 -7.33
N THR A 65 -12.68 -6.46 -6.86
CA THR A 65 -13.21 -7.69 -7.45
C THR A 65 -13.78 -8.56 -6.35
N GLU A 66 -15.03 -9.00 -6.52
CA GLU A 66 -15.73 -9.86 -5.57
C GLU A 66 -15.97 -11.24 -6.20
N VAL A 67 -15.77 -12.31 -5.44
CA VAL A 67 -16.21 -13.66 -5.82
C VAL A 67 -17.57 -13.90 -5.19
N ILE A 68 -18.61 -13.97 -6.01
CA ILE A 68 -20.00 -14.10 -5.56
C ILE A 68 -20.50 -15.51 -5.84
N GLU A 69 -21.16 -16.11 -4.84
CA GLU A 69 -21.78 -17.42 -4.98
C GLU A 69 -22.74 -17.50 -6.18
N GLY A 70 -22.50 -18.45 -7.08
CA GLY A 70 -23.31 -18.65 -8.28
C GLY A 70 -23.08 -17.64 -9.41
N ARG A 71 -22.24 -16.61 -9.20
CA ARG A 71 -21.86 -15.63 -10.26
C ARG A 71 -20.37 -15.68 -10.63
N GLY A 72 -19.52 -16.20 -9.74
CA GLY A 72 -18.08 -16.22 -9.95
C GLY A 72 -17.45 -14.86 -9.64
N GLU A 73 -16.33 -14.56 -10.28
CA GLU A 73 -15.62 -13.29 -10.16
C GLU A 73 -16.38 -12.15 -10.85
N VAL A 74 -16.60 -11.06 -10.13
CA VAL A 74 -17.25 -9.84 -10.61
C VAL A 74 -16.35 -8.67 -10.29
N GLN A 75 -15.86 -7.99 -11.32
CA GLN A 75 -15.10 -6.75 -11.16
C GLN A 75 -16.06 -5.57 -11.07
N LEU A 76 -15.91 -4.77 -10.02
CA LEU A 76 -16.64 -3.53 -9.82
C LEU A 76 -16.06 -2.41 -10.69
N PRO A 77 -16.82 -1.33 -10.98
CA PRO A 77 -16.31 -0.21 -11.76
C PRO A 77 -15.04 0.39 -11.15
N PHE A 78 -14.03 0.64 -11.99
CA PHE A 78 -12.78 1.26 -11.59
C PHE A 78 -13.02 2.65 -10.95
N MET A 79 -12.32 2.90 -9.85
CA MET A 79 -12.35 4.19 -9.17
C MET A 79 -11.02 4.89 -9.33
N ALA A 80 -11.01 5.97 -10.11
CA ALA A 80 -9.84 6.83 -10.20
C ALA A 80 -9.60 7.55 -8.86
N TYR A 81 -8.34 7.76 -8.49
CA TYR A 81 -7.98 8.44 -7.25
C TYR A 81 -6.74 9.32 -7.45
N LYS A 82 -6.50 10.22 -6.50
CA LYS A 82 -5.25 10.97 -6.37
C LYS A 82 -4.73 10.88 -4.94
N VAL A 83 -3.41 10.88 -4.79
CA VAL A 83 -2.76 11.06 -3.49
C VAL A 83 -2.81 12.54 -3.13
N ILE A 84 -3.38 12.88 -1.97
CA ILE A 84 -3.52 14.27 -1.52
C ILE A 84 -2.57 14.64 -0.39
N SER A 85 -2.09 13.67 0.37
CA SER A 85 -1.07 13.88 1.40
C SER A 85 -0.29 12.59 1.67
N GLN A 86 0.92 12.76 2.19
CA GLN A 86 1.75 11.69 2.71
C GLN A 86 2.29 12.11 4.08
N ASP A 87 2.06 11.27 5.08
CA ASP A 87 2.51 11.48 6.45
C ASP A 87 3.97 11.05 6.64
N ALA A 88 4.59 11.50 7.73
CA ALA A 88 5.98 11.19 8.06
C ALA A 88 6.24 9.69 8.29
N ASP A 89 5.22 8.94 8.71
CA ASP A 89 5.27 7.47 8.87
C ASP A 89 5.12 6.73 7.52
N GLY A 90 4.98 7.46 6.42
CA GLY A 90 4.80 6.93 5.08
C GLY A 90 3.36 6.52 4.76
N SER A 91 2.40 6.76 5.65
CA SER A 91 0.97 6.64 5.34
C SER A 91 0.58 7.65 4.26
N ILE A 92 -0.41 7.31 3.44
CA ILE A 92 -0.94 8.23 2.43
C ILE A 92 -2.43 8.44 2.59
N GLU A 93 -2.89 9.65 2.26
CA GLU A 93 -4.31 9.95 2.11
C GLU A 93 -4.62 10.04 0.62
N ILE A 94 -5.64 9.30 0.18
CA ILE A 94 -6.15 9.32 -1.18
C ILE A 94 -7.54 9.95 -1.21
N GLN A 95 -7.83 10.63 -2.31
CA GLN A 95 -9.16 11.14 -2.63
C GLN A 95 -9.62 10.49 -3.94
N TYR A 96 -10.79 9.86 -3.92
CA TYR A 96 -11.40 9.32 -5.13
C TYR A 96 -11.85 10.45 -6.08
N LEU A 97 -12.04 10.12 -7.35
CA LEU A 97 -12.53 11.03 -8.38
C LEU A 97 -13.92 10.60 -8.86
N GLY A 98 -14.61 11.49 -9.59
CA GLY A 98 -15.95 11.22 -10.12
C GLY A 98 -17.05 11.28 -9.05
N PRO A 99 -18.07 10.41 -9.08
CA PRO A 99 -19.24 10.50 -8.20
C PRO A 99 -18.92 10.34 -6.71
N TYR A 100 -17.75 9.77 -6.38
CA TYR A 100 -17.30 9.54 -5.01
C TYR A 100 -16.24 10.55 -4.53
N TYR A 101 -16.12 11.72 -5.17
CA TYR A 101 -15.02 12.66 -4.91
C TYR A 101 -14.89 13.17 -3.46
N SER A 102 -15.98 13.15 -2.70
CA SER A 102 -15.99 13.56 -1.29
C SER A 102 -15.41 12.49 -0.36
N VAL A 103 -15.28 11.25 -0.84
CA VAL A 103 -14.76 10.12 -0.06
C VAL A 103 -13.24 10.18 -0.07
N LYS A 104 -12.66 10.17 1.12
CA LYS A 104 -11.23 10.04 1.35
C LYS A 104 -10.92 8.71 2.01
N SER A 105 -9.75 8.19 1.74
CA SER A 105 -9.22 6.99 2.38
C SER A 105 -7.79 7.19 2.83
N LYS A 106 -7.40 6.49 3.88
CA LYS A 106 -6.01 6.46 4.35
C LYS A 106 -5.43 5.06 4.18
N LEU A 107 -4.22 4.98 3.63
CA LEU A 107 -3.48 3.73 3.44
C LEU A 107 -2.23 3.76 4.31
N LYS A 108 -1.97 2.69 5.06
CA LYS A 108 -0.79 2.56 5.94
C LYS A 108 -0.13 1.20 5.78
N ARG A 109 1.17 1.12 6.06
CA ARG A 109 1.88 -0.16 6.18
C ARG A 109 1.41 -0.87 7.45
N GLY A 110 0.95 -2.10 7.31
CA GLY A 110 0.65 -2.97 8.44
C GLY A 110 1.79 -3.94 8.74
N GLU A 111 1.59 -4.80 9.74
CA GLU A 111 2.53 -5.85 10.09
C GLU A 111 2.64 -6.89 8.97
N ASN A 112 3.79 -7.59 8.90
CA ASN A 112 4.02 -8.69 7.96
C ASN A 112 3.77 -8.35 6.48
N GLY A 113 3.94 -7.07 6.10
CA GLY A 113 3.74 -6.61 4.72
C GLY A 113 2.26 -6.48 4.31
N THR A 114 1.35 -6.39 5.28
CA THR A 114 -0.07 -6.08 5.05
C THR A 114 -0.28 -4.60 4.71
N LEU A 115 -1.43 -4.31 4.11
CA LEU A 115 -1.91 -2.95 3.84
C LEU A 115 -3.12 -2.67 4.74
N ILE A 116 -3.03 -1.61 5.54
CA ILE A 116 -4.15 -1.11 6.34
C ILE A 116 -4.87 -0.05 5.51
N TRP A 117 -6.14 -0.28 5.22
CA TRP A 117 -7.01 0.67 4.50
C TRP A 117 -8.14 1.16 5.39
N GLU A 118 -8.13 2.47 5.63
CA GLU A 118 -9.15 3.17 6.41
C GLU A 118 -10.07 3.94 5.45
N GLN A 119 -11.35 3.62 5.46
CA GLN A 119 -12.37 4.28 4.64
C GLN A 119 -13.70 4.30 5.41
N ASN A 120 -14.41 5.45 5.37
CA ASN A 120 -15.73 5.59 5.98
C ASN A 120 -15.79 5.16 7.47
N GLY A 121 -14.70 5.36 8.23
CA GLY A 121 -14.62 4.94 9.63
C GLY A 121 -14.40 3.45 9.86
N GLN A 122 -14.23 2.66 8.80
CA GLN A 122 -13.86 1.24 8.86
C GLN A 122 -12.37 1.08 8.56
N THR A 123 -11.74 0.11 9.22
CA THR A 123 -10.36 -0.28 9.01
C THR A 123 -10.31 -1.71 8.51
N LYS A 124 -9.73 -1.92 7.33
CA LYS A 124 -9.45 -3.24 6.76
C LYS A 124 -7.95 -3.51 6.82
N THR A 125 -7.55 -4.71 7.20
CA THR A 125 -6.17 -5.18 7.13
C THR A 125 -6.08 -6.20 6.02
N MET A 126 -5.37 -5.86 4.94
CA MET A 126 -5.37 -6.61 3.70
C MET A 126 -4.03 -7.28 3.46
N THR A 127 -4.06 -8.47 2.87
CA THR A 127 -2.85 -9.27 2.64
C THR A 127 -2.48 -9.22 1.17
N ARG A 128 -1.19 -8.99 0.86
CA ARG A 128 -0.75 -8.91 -0.53
C ARG A 128 -0.88 -10.26 -1.22
N ILE A 129 -1.62 -10.29 -2.33
CA ILE A 129 -1.66 -11.44 -3.22
C ILE A 129 -0.42 -11.35 -4.11
N LYS A 130 0.46 -12.36 -4.02
CA LYS A 130 1.59 -12.45 -4.94
C LYS A 130 1.05 -12.86 -6.31
N PRO A 131 1.45 -12.18 -7.41
CA PRO A 131 1.10 -12.65 -8.73
C PRO A 131 1.55 -14.10 -8.86
N SER A 132 0.62 -14.99 -9.21
CA SER A 132 0.97 -16.37 -9.49
C SER A 132 1.94 -16.34 -10.68
N THR A 133 3.10 -16.95 -10.54
CA THR A 133 3.98 -17.24 -11.68
C THR A 133 3.34 -18.32 -12.53
N THR A 134 2.21 -18.00 -13.17
CA THR A 134 1.58 -18.79 -14.22
C THR A 134 1.19 -17.78 -15.29
N GLY A 135 2.12 -17.52 -16.21
CA GLY A 135 1.97 -16.50 -17.23
C GLY A 135 0.67 -16.62 -18.01
N LYS A 136 -0.06 -15.52 -18.09
CA LYS A 136 -0.93 -15.15 -19.20
C LYS A 136 -1.25 -13.66 -19.04
N GLU A 137 -1.04 -12.92 -20.13
CA GLU A 137 -1.51 -11.54 -20.29
C GLU A 137 -2.99 -11.45 -19.92
N GLU A 138 -3.31 -10.80 -18.80
CA GLU A 138 -4.64 -10.24 -18.60
C GLU A 138 -4.74 -8.99 -19.46
N LYS A 139 -5.14 -9.24 -20.70
CA LYS A 139 -5.62 -8.23 -21.63
C LYS A 139 -6.92 -7.69 -21.04
N ASP A 140 -6.89 -6.47 -20.52
CA ASP A 140 -8.07 -5.66 -20.18
C ASP A 140 -9.01 -5.60 -21.41
N GLU A 141 -9.97 -6.52 -21.48
CA GLU A 141 -11.09 -6.40 -22.39
C GLU A 141 -12.07 -5.41 -21.80
N LYS A 142 -11.88 -4.15 -22.21
CA LYS A 142 -12.85 -3.05 -22.12
C LYS A 142 -14.23 -3.50 -22.61
N GLN A 143 -15.09 -3.95 -21.70
CA GLN A 143 -16.52 -4.06 -21.98
C GLN A 143 -17.17 -2.69 -21.82
N LYS A 144 -17.43 -2.07 -22.97
CA LYS A 144 -18.28 -0.89 -23.13
C LYS A 144 -19.74 -1.33 -22.97
N SER A 145 -20.41 -0.85 -21.92
CA SER A 145 -21.88 -0.79 -21.83
C SER A 145 -22.35 0.52 -22.48
#